data_AF-K7E998-F1
#
_entry.id   AF-K7E998-F1
#
_cell.length_a   1.000
_cell.length_b   1.000
_cell.length_c   1.000
_cell.angle_alpha   90.00
_cell.angle_beta   90.00
_cell.angle_gamma   90.00
#
_symmetry.space_group_name_H-M   'P 1'
#
loop_
_entity.id
_entity.type
_entity.pdbx_description
1 polymer ?
#
loop_
_entity_poly.entity_id
_entity_poly.type
_entity_poly.pdbx_seq_one_letter_code
_entity_poly.pdbx_strand_id
1 'polypeptide(L)'
;ININSFPFQGNSRSSSVSSVFLSFLSVFSCWSLPPNAHPHTLSAANVTLDPDTAYRFLVLSEDLKRVTRGTTRQDLPDNPERFSHNSCVLGRERFTSGRHCWEVEVGEATVWYLGVCRENVRRKWEISESPTDGFWAVKKDYDGYYALTSPRVPLPLTTSPSRVVVYLDYEAGDVSFYSGTDGSHIYTFPRAAFSGTLRPFFRLYYTNQCLTICPVPAPAQETPVNPPGLGPASATGEGDPLPGADAPLLPQPKPGPGVPPAP
;
A
#
# COMPACT_ATOMS: atom_id res chain seq x y z
N ILE A 1 -49.35 -13.66 37.58
CA ILE A 1 -48.82 -13.85 38.95
C ILE A 1 -47.30 -13.73 38.80
N ASN A 2 -46.69 -12.53 38.73
CA ASN A 2 -46.56 -11.46 39.73
C ASN A 2 -45.91 -12.03 41.02
N ILE A 3 -44.82 -11.53 41.62
CA ILE A 3 -43.98 -10.31 41.46
C ILE A 3 -42.80 -10.41 42.44
N ASN A 4 -41.69 -9.73 42.14
CA ASN A 4 -40.89 -8.83 43.01
C ASN A 4 -39.37 -9.01 42.81
N SER A 5 -38.50 -8.00 42.80
CA SER A 5 -38.50 -6.56 42.54
C SER A 5 -37.04 -6.09 42.77
N PHE A 6 -36.54 -5.18 41.94
CA PHE A 6 -35.28 -4.40 42.04
C PHE A 6 -35.26 -3.49 43.32
N PRO A 7 -34.24 -2.64 43.67
CA PRO A 7 -33.12 -2.09 42.86
C PRO A 7 -31.76 -1.86 43.59
N PHE A 8 -30.72 -1.40 42.87
CA PHE A 8 -29.81 -0.36 43.37
C PHE A 8 -29.19 0.43 42.20
N GLN A 9 -29.40 1.74 42.21
CA GLN A 9 -28.78 2.75 41.36
C GLN A 9 -27.42 3.18 41.92
N GLY A 10 -26.49 3.55 41.05
CA GLY A 10 -25.28 4.29 41.40
C GLY A 10 -24.57 4.77 40.12
N ASN A 11 -24.62 6.07 39.89
CA ASN A 11 -24.43 6.75 38.61
C ASN A 11 -23.02 7.38 38.50
N SER A 12 -22.46 7.41 37.29
CA SER A 12 -21.59 8.46 36.69
C SER A 12 -20.22 8.83 37.30
N ARG A 13 -19.13 8.67 36.51
CA ARG A 13 -18.35 9.77 35.90
C ARG A 13 -17.00 9.30 35.30
N SER A 14 -16.83 9.58 34.01
CA SER A 14 -15.66 10.20 33.35
C SER A 14 -14.31 9.49 33.19
N SER A 15 -13.81 9.58 31.93
CA SER A 15 -12.42 9.66 31.43
C SER A 15 -11.54 8.41 31.55
N SER A 16 -11.34 7.65 30.46
CA SER A 16 -10.28 7.88 29.44
C SER A 16 -8.87 7.83 30.01
N VAL A 17 -8.18 6.70 29.86
CA VAL A 17 -6.88 6.64 29.16
C VAL A 17 -6.47 5.19 28.84
N SER A 18 -6.02 5.01 27.60
CA SER A 18 -5.08 3.98 27.14
C SER A 18 -5.61 2.60 26.75
N SER A 19 -6.64 2.58 25.90
CA SER A 19 -6.82 1.55 24.88
C SER A 19 -5.74 1.69 23.79
N VAL A 20 -4.49 1.37 24.09
CA VAL A 20 -3.38 1.45 23.11
C VAL A 20 -2.32 0.38 23.35
N PHE A 21 -2.67 -0.90 23.53
CA PHE A 21 -1.62 -1.94 23.55
C PHE A 21 -1.99 -3.29 22.92
N LEU A 22 -3.07 -3.36 22.13
CA LEU A 22 -3.40 -4.55 21.33
C LEU A 22 -3.58 -4.23 19.84
N SER A 23 -2.76 -3.33 19.31
CA SER A 23 -2.71 -3.02 17.87
C SER A 23 -1.32 -3.23 17.25
N PHE A 24 -0.33 -3.70 18.03
CA PHE A 24 1.08 -3.68 17.64
C PHE A 24 1.67 -5.00 17.15
N LEU A 25 0.86 -6.04 16.89
CA LEU A 25 1.35 -7.33 16.36
C LEU A 25 0.74 -7.74 15.00
N SER A 26 0.15 -6.80 14.25
CA SER A 26 -0.40 -7.09 12.91
C SER A 26 0.55 -6.77 11.75
N VAL A 27 1.72 -6.17 11.98
CA VAL A 27 2.60 -5.71 10.87
C VAL A 27 3.91 -6.51 10.76
N PHE A 28 4.24 -7.39 11.71
CA PHE A 28 5.51 -8.14 11.64
C PHE A 28 5.40 -9.66 11.88
N SER A 29 4.24 -10.19 12.23
CA SER A 29 4.05 -11.64 12.45
C SER A 29 3.93 -12.45 11.14
N CYS A 30 3.89 -11.79 9.98
CA CYS A 30 3.80 -12.43 8.67
C CYS A 30 5.07 -12.28 7.82
N TRP A 31 6.23 -12.00 8.43
CA TRP A 31 7.54 -12.06 7.76
C TRP A 31 8.24 -13.42 7.96
N SER A 32 7.49 -14.50 8.18
CA SER A 32 8.05 -15.85 8.03
C SER A 32 8.28 -16.09 6.55
N LEU A 33 9.45 -15.66 6.08
CA LEU A 33 9.97 -15.96 4.75
C LEU A 33 9.80 -17.46 4.48
N PRO A 34 9.46 -17.89 3.25
CA PRO A 34 9.61 -19.27 2.88
C PRO A 34 11.07 -19.70 3.15
N PRO A 35 11.33 -20.92 3.62
CA PRO A 35 12.65 -21.37 4.11
C PRO A 35 13.80 -21.33 3.08
N ASN A 36 13.53 -20.86 1.85
CA ASN A 36 14.49 -20.75 0.74
C ASN A 36 14.78 -19.30 0.30
N ALA A 37 14.37 -18.28 1.04
CA ALA A 37 14.65 -16.88 0.67
C ALA A 37 16.08 -16.45 1.07
N HIS A 38 17.01 -16.42 0.11
CA HIS A 38 18.30 -15.73 0.26
C HIS A 38 18.12 -14.22 0.55
N PRO A 39 19.09 -13.52 1.18
CA PRO A 39 18.95 -12.16 1.72
C PRO A 39 18.95 -11.03 0.67
N HIS A 40 18.40 -11.24 -0.54
CA HIS A 40 18.11 -10.18 -1.50
C HIS A 40 16.84 -9.40 -1.09
N THR A 41 16.91 -8.71 0.05
CA THR A 41 15.86 -7.89 0.71
C THR A 41 14.57 -7.64 -0.11
N LEU A 42 13.47 -8.29 0.32
CA LEU A 42 12.11 -8.07 -0.17
C LEU A 42 11.72 -6.60 0.00
N SER A 43 11.20 -5.98 -1.06
CA SER A 43 10.78 -4.58 -1.07
C SER A 43 9.26 -4.45 -0.98
N ALA A 44 8.76 -3.70 0.00
CA ALA A 44 7.37 -3.28 0.02
C ALA A 44 7.14 -2.19 -1.03
N ALA A 45 6.43 -2.50 -2.11
CA ALA A 45 6.18 -1.62 -3.22
C ALA A 45 5.05 -0.63 -2.90
N ASN A 46 5.34 0.67 -3.02
CA ASN A 46 4.36 1.74 -2.83
C ASN A 46 3.46 1.90 -4.07
N VAL A 47 2.60 0.92 -4.35
CA VAL A 47 1.83 0.85 -5.61
C VAL A 47 0.81 1.99 -5.74
N THR A 48 0.74 2.64 -6.90
CA THR A 48 -0.23 3.70 -7.22
C THR A 48 -0.91 3.43 -8.55
N LEU A 49 -2.19 3.77 -8.68
CA LEU A 49 -2.99 3.50 -9.87
C LEU A 49 -2.63 4.47 -11.00
N ASP A 50 -2.59 3.99 -12.23
CA ASP A 50 -2.25 4.77 -13.41
C ASP A 50 -3.52 5.26 -14.16
N PRO A 51 -3.84 6.58 -14.09
CA PRO A 51 -5.01 7.15 -14.77
C PRO A 51 -5.00 6.99 -16.28
N ASP A 52 -3.82 6.88 -16.91
CA ASP A 52 -3.72 6.73 -18.36
C ASP A 52 -4.18 5.35 -18.84
N THR A 53 -4.06 4.34 -17.97
CA THR A 53 -4.49 2.97 -18.28
C THR A 53 -5.94 2.69 -17.92
N ALA A 54 -6.51 3.46 -16.98
CA ALA A 54 -7.80 3.17 -16.37
C ALA A 54 -8.96 3.16 -17.38
N TYR A 55 -9.81 2.13 -17.30
CA TYR A 55 -11.07 2.09 -18.03
C TYR A 55 -11.97 3.28 -17.69
N ARG A 56 -12.71 3.79 -18.68
CA ARG A 56 -13.44 5.08 -18.60
C ARG A 56 -14.54 5.16 -17.55
N PHE A 57 -14.99 4.04 -16.99
CA PHE A 57 -15.96 4.02 -15.90
C PHE A 57 -15.31 3.81 -14.52
N LEU A 58 -13.98 3.71 -14.45
CA LEU A 58 -13.25 3.59 -13.19
C LEU A 58 -12.92 4.96 -12.62
N VAL A 59 -13.38 5.23 -11.41
CA VAL A 59 -13.07 6.44 -10.64
C VAL A 59 -11.91 6.13 -9.71
N LEU A 60 -10.83 6.89 -9.83
CA LEU A 60 -9.65 6.80 -8.98
C LEU A 60 -9.75 7.85 -7.86
N SER A 61 -9.27 7.52 -6.67
CA SER A 61 -9.08 8.51 -5.59
C SER A 61 -7.94 9.47 -5.92
N GLU A 62 -7.92 10.63 -5.25
CA GLU A 62 -6.89 11.66 -5.43
C GLU A 62 -5.47 11.15 -5.13
N ASP A 63 -5.33 10.28 -4.12
CA ASP A 63 -4.07 9.64 -3.75
C ASP A 63 -3.66 8.47 -4.67
N LEU A 64 -4.49 8.16 -5.68
CA LEU A 64 -4.32 7.04 -6.61
C LEU A 64 -4.14 5.67 -5.90
N LYS A 65 -4.69 5.51 -4.69
CA LYS A 65 -4.67 4.24 -3.94
C LYS A 65 -5.95 3.45 -4.07
N ARG A 66 -7.07 4.11 -4.34
CA ARG A 66 -8.39 3.47 -4.44
C ARG A 66 -8.94 3.58 -5.86
N VAL A 67 -9.53 2.49 -6.31
CA VAL A 67 -10.32 2.43 -7.55
C VAL A 67 -11.72 1.97 -7.22
N THR A 68 -12.71 2.62 -7.82
CA THR A 68 -14.12 2.22 -7.80
C THR A 68 -14.68 2.15 -9.20
N ARG A 69 -15.67 1.28 -9.44
CA ARG A 69 -16.42 1.30 -10.71
C ARG A 69 -17.63 2.22 -10.55
N GLY A 70 -17.64 3.32 -11.27
CA GLY A 70 -18.76 4.25 -11.38
C GLY A 70 -19.79 3.81 -12.43
N THR A 71 -20.90 4.54 -12.46
CA THR A 71 -21.98 4.39 -13.45
C THR A 71 -21.83 5.33 -14.65
N THR A 72 -21.05 6.40 -14.48
CA THR A 72 -20.85 7.44 -15.50
C THR A 72 -19.54 7.26 -16.23
N ARG A 73 -19.58 7.39 -17.56
CA ARG A 73 -18.38 7.41 -18.41
C ARG A 73 -17.64 8.73 -18.20
N GLN A 74 -16.36 8.66 -17.85
CA GLN A 74 -15.49 9.83 -17.75
C GLN A 74 -15.02 10.30 -19.12
N ASP A 75 -14.91 11.63 -19.24
CA ASP A 75 -14.39 12.31 -20.42
C ASP A 75 -12.85 12.33 -20.39
N LEU A 76 -12.25 11.21 -20.80
CA LEU A 76 -10.81 11.01 -20.85
C LEU A 76 -10.34 10.79 -22.30
N PRO A 77 -9.10 11.15 -22.67
CA PRO A 77 -8.58 10.88 -24.01
C PRO A 77 -8.49 9.38 -24.28
N ASP A 78 -8.77 8.96 -25.53
CA ASP A 78 -8.55 7.58 -25.97
C ASP A 78 -7.09 7.38 -26.37
N ASN A 79 -6.22 7.21 -25.38
CA ASN A 79 -4.82 6.89 -25.62
C ASN A 79 -4.65 5.36 -25.86
N PRO A 80 -3.54 4.91 -26.46
CA PRO A 80 -3.27 3.49 -26.67
C PRO A 80 -3.13 2.68 -25.37
N GLU A 81 -2.71 3.32 -24.29
CA GLU A 81 -2.48 2.71 -22.97
C GLU A 81 -3.78 2.38 -22.22
N ARG A 82 -4.90 3.02 -22.59
CA ARG A 82 -6.18 2.90 -21.91
C ARG A 82 -6.93 1.63 -22.27
N PHE A 83 -7.35 0.89 -21.26
CA PHE A 83 -8.30 -0.22 -21.44
C PHE A 83 -9.63 0.31 -21.98
N SER A 84 -10.09 -0.25 -23.11
CA SER A 84 -11.30 0.24 -23.79
C SER A 84 -12.58 -0.54 -23.49
N HIS A 85 -12.45 -1.79 -23.03
CA HIS A 85 -13.60 -2.69 -22.83
C HIS A 85 -13.65 -3.27 -21.42
N ASN A 86 -12.51 -3.75 -20.93
CA ASN A 86 -12.44 -4.34 -19.60
C ASN A 86 -12.26 -3.25 -18.54
N SER A 87 -12.98 -3.38 -17.44
CA SER A 87 -12.94 -2.46 -16.31
C SER A 87 -11.67 -2.65 -15.46
N CYS A 88 -10.52 -2.48 -16.13
CA CYS A 88 -9.18 -2.69 -15.61
C CYS A 88 -8.40 -1.37 -15.46
N VAL A 89 -7.40 -1.39 -14.58
CA VAL A 89 -6.41 -0.34 -14.38
C VAL A 89 -5.08 -0.99 -13.96
N LEU A 90 -3.95 -0.40 -14.36
CA LEU A 90 -2.62 -0.86 -13.94
C LEU A 90 -2.04 0.01 -12.83
N GLY A 91 -1.12 -0.55 -12.05
CA GLY A 91 -0.24 0.23 -11.19
C GLY A 91 0.84 0.94 -11.99
N ARG A 92 1.27 2.14 -11.59
CA ARG A 92 2.32 2.96 -12.23
C ARG A 92 3.70 2.30 -12.16
N GLU A 93 3.89 1.46 -11.15
CA GLU A 93 5.12 0.79 -10.83
C GLU A 93 5.44 -0.25 -11.89
N ARG A 94 6.73 -0.28 -12.27
CA ARG A 94 7.27 -1.08 -13.35
C ARG A 94 8.37 -1.95 -12.77
N PHE A 95 8.12 -3.26 -12.73
CA PHE A 95 9.05 -4.23 -12.18
C PHE A 95 9.79 -4.94 -13.32
N THR A 96 11.11 -4.79 -13.32
CA THR A 96 12.02 -5.46 -14.27
C THR A 96 13.05 -6.34 -13.58
N SER A 97 13.07 -6.37 -12.25
CA SER A 97 14.01 -7.14 -11.42
C SER A 97 13.58 -7.10 -9.96
N GLY A 98 14.13 -8.02 -9.15
CA GLY A 98 14.01 -8.01 -7.69
C GLY A 98 12.70 -8.59 -7.15
N ARG A 99 12.50 -8.41 -5.83
CA ARG A 99 11.39 -9.00 -5.08
C ARG A 99 10.52 -7.90 -4.49
N HIS A 100 9.24 -7.92 -4.83
CA HIS A 100 8.29 -6.85 -4.52
C HIS A 100 7.03 -7.43 -3.89
N CYS A 101 6.50 -6.77 -2.88
CA CYS A 101 5.18 -7.09 -2.36
C CYS A 101 4.34 -5.83 -2.15
N TRP A 102 3.02 -5.96 -2.30
CA TRP A 102 2.06 -4.94 -1.91
C TRP A 102 0.77 -5.61 -1.46
N GLU A 103 0.02 -4.89 -0.64
CA GLU A 103 -1.25 -5.37 -0.09
C GLU A 103 -2.41 -4.57 -0.69
N VAL A 104 -3.51 -5.26 -0.95
CA VAL A 104 -4.74 -4.70 -1.49
C VAL A 104 -5.90 -5.08 -0.60
N GLU A 105 -6.58 -4.09 -0.05
CA GLU A 105 -7.86 -4.26 0.63
C GLU A 105 -8.97 -4.45 -0.40
N VAL A 106 -9.58 -5.63 -0.34
CA VAL A 106 -10.70 -6.05 -1.21
C VAL A 106 -12.05 -5.87 -0.53
N GLY A 107 -12.08 -5.81 0.80
CA GLY A 107 -13.29 -5.63 1.60
C GLY A 107 -14.40 -6.61 1.20
N GLU A 108 -15.62 -6.08 1.09
CA GLU A 108 -16.83 -6.84 0.72
C GLU A 108 -17.05 -6.93 -0.81
N ALA A 109 -16.06 -6.59 -1.63
CA ALA A 109 -16.22 -6.70 -3.08
C ALA A 109 -16.48 -8.17 -3.48
N THR A 110 -17.53 -8.41 -4.24
CA THR A 110 -17.98 -9.76 -4.62
C THR A 110 -17.23 -10.31 -5.83
N VAL A 111 -16.85 -9.44 -6.79
CA VAL A 111 -16.12 -9.85 -7.99
C VAL A 111 -15.00 -8.88 -8.31
N TRP A 112 -13.77 -9.38 -8.20
CA TRP A 112 -12.55 -8.62 -8.43
C TRP A 112 -11.43 -9.52 -8.96
N TYR A 113 -10.43 -8.90 -9.58
CA TYR A 113 -9.23 -9.56 -10.08
C TYR A 113 -8.01 -8.76 -9.65
N LEU A 114 -6.98 -9.45 -9.15
CA LEU A 114 -5.76 -8.86 -8.63
C LEU A 114 -4.55 -9.67 -9.05
N GLY A 115 -3.46 -8.99 -9.40
CA GLY A 115 -2.19 -9.65 -9.67
C GLY A 115 -1.20 -8.77 -10.41
N VAL A 116 -0.47 -9.36 -11.35
CA VAL A 116 0.45 -8.67 -12.25
C VAL A 116 0.16 -9.00 -13.70
N CYS A 117 0.52 -8.07 -14.59
CA CYS A 117 0.53 -8.33 -16.01
C CYS A 117 1.78 -7.73 -16.68
N ARG A 118 2.08 -8.18 -17.90
CA ARG A 118 3.13 -7.54 -18.71
C ARG A 118 2.70 -6.14 -19.12
N GLU A 119 3.65 -5.23 -19.27
CA GLU A 119 3.36 -3.86 -19.69
C GLU A 119 2.74 -3.81 -21.11
N ASN A 120 3.15 -4.72 -21.99
CA ASN A 120 2.74 -4.78 -23.39
C ASN A 120 1.50 -5.67 -23.66
N VAL A 121 0.71 -5.99 -22.63
CA VAL A 121 -0.54 -6.74 -22.83
C VAL A 121 -1.50 -5.99 -23.75
N ARG A 122 -2.33 -6.74 -24.48
CA ARG A 122 -3.40 -6.15 -25.29
C ARG A 122 -4.36 -5.39 -24.37
N ARG A 123 -4.66 -4.13 -24.72
CA ARG A 123 -5.54 -3.25 -23.91
C ARG A 123 -6.86 -2.91 -24.58
N LYS A 124 -6.96 -3.17 -25.88
CA LYS A 124 -8.17 -2.95 -26.68
C LYS A 124 -8.89 -4.27 -26.88
N TRP A 125 -10.22 -4.20 -26.84
CA TRP A 125 -11.14 -5.34 -26.95
C TRP A 125 -11.14 -6.24 -25.70
N GLU A 126 -11.84 -7.37 -25.78
CA GLU A 126 -11.79 -8.39 -24.74
C GLU A 126 -10.36 -8.95 -24.63
N ILE A 127 -9.88 -9.11 -23.40
CA ILE A 127 -8.54 -9.61 -23.10
C ILE A 127 -8.68 -11.00 -22.52
N SER A 128 -7.79 -11.90 -22.92
CA SER A 128 -7.61 -13.17 -22.25
C SER A 128 -6.65 -12.96 -21.08
N GLU A 129 -7.13 -13.24 -19.87
CA GLU A 129 -6.35 -13.09 -18.64
C GLU A 129 -5.77 -14.46 -18.31
N SER A 130 -4.63 -14.79 -18.94
CA SER A 130 -3.89 -16.01 -18.66
C SER A 130 -2.38 -15.76 -18.63
N PRO A 131 -1.57 -16.62 -18.01
CA PRO A 131 -0.11 -16.51 -18.05
C PRO A 131 0.45 -16.47 -19.47
N THR A 132 -0.18 -17.20 -20.40
CA THR A 132 0.18 -17.22 -21.82
C THR A 132 -0.01 -15.84 -22.48
N ASP A 133 -1.04 -15.10 -22.04
CA ASP A 133 -1.32 -13.73 -22.48
C ASP A 133 -0.60 -12.67 -21.63
N GLY A 134 0.25 -13.09 -20.68
CA GLY A 134 1.04 -12.21 -19.83
C GLY A 134 0.32 -11.72 -18.58
N PHE A 135 -0.65 -12.47 -18.06
CA PHE A 135 -1.36 -12.17 -16.80
C PHE A 135 -1.13 -13.26 -15.75
N TRP A 136 -0.72 -12.86 -14.54
CA TRP A 136 -0.64 -13.72 -13.36
C TRP A 136 -1.52 -13.10 -12.28
N ALA A 137 -2.77 -13.51 -12.22
CA ALA A 137 -3.77 -12.91 -11.35
C ALA A 137 -4.74 -13.94 -10.77
N VAL A 138 -5.26 -13.64 -9.59
CA VAL A 138 -6.35 -14.37 -8.96
C VAL A 138 -7.63 -13.56 -9.07
N LYS A 139 -8.77 -14.26 -9.15
CA LYS A 139 -10.09 -13.64 -9.11
C LYS A 139 -10.92 -14.17 -7.95
N LYS A 140 -11.78 -13.31 -7.42
CA LYS A 140 -12.98 -13.70 -6.67
C LYS A 140 -14.18 -13.60 -7.59
N ASP A 141 -15.04 -14.60 -7.52
CA ASP A 141 -16.33 -14.68 -8.20
C ASP A 141 -17.41 -15.06 -7.17
N TYR A 142 -18.68 -15.10 -7.57
CA TYR A 142 -19.78 -15.45 -6.65
C TYR A 142 -19.68 -16.87 -6.11
N ASP A 143 -19.12 -17.78 -6.89
CA ASP A 143 -19.00 -19.21 -6.60
C ASP A 143 -17.65 -19.60 -5.99
N GLY A 144 -16.72 -18.66 -5.83
CA GLY A 144 -15.46 -18.90 -5.13
C GLY A 144 -14.29 -18.09 -5.67
N TYR A 145 -13.09 -18.64 -5.50
CA TYR A 145 -11.83 -18.00 -5.87
C TYR A 145 -11.12 -18.85 -6.91
N TYR A 146 -10.44 -18.20 -7.86
CA TYR A 146 -9.79 -18.89 -8.97
C TYR A 146 -8.45 -18.24 -9.30
N ALA A 147 -7.44 -19.06 -9.59
CA ALA A 147 -6.26 -18.61 -10.31
C ALA A 147 -6.58 -18.56 -11.81
N LEU A 148 -6.19 -17.47 -12.46
CA LEU A 148 -6.42 -17.24 -13.88
C LEU A 148 -5.43 -17.99 -14.77
N THR A 149 -5.31 -19.30 -14.57
CA THR A 149 -4.59 -20.21 -15.48
C THR A 149 -5.48 -20.62 -16.66
N SER A 150 -4.92 -21.32 -17.64
CA SER A 150 -5.69 -21.93 -18.74
C SER A 150 -5.52 -23.46 -18.70
N PRO A 151 -6.53 -24.23 -18.24
CA PRO A 151 -7.82 -23.79 -17.69
C PRO A 151 -7.69 -23.15 -16.29
N ARG A 152 -8.72 -22.42 -15.85
CA ARG A 152 -8.75 -21.77 -14.52
C ARG A 152 -8.71 -22.82 -13.42
N VAL A 153 -7.94 -22.55 -12.37
CA VAL A 153 -7.81 -23.44 -11.20
C VAL A 153 -8.65 -22.89 -10.04
N PRO A 154 -9.64 -23.64 -9.52
CA PRO A 154 -10.36 -23.26 -8.30
C PRO A 154 -9.43 -23.25 -7.09
N LEU A 155 -9.59 -22.28 -6.20
CA LEU A 155 -8.78 -22.09 -5.00
C LEU A 155 -9.60 -22.46 -3.77
N PRO A 156 -9.16 -23.44 -2.94
CA PRO A 156 -9.92 -23.93 -1.79
C PRO A 156 -9.77 -23.01 -0.58
N LEU A 157 -10.22 -21.75 -0.70
CA LEU A 157 -10.21 -20.79 0.41
C LEU A 157 -11.41 -21.06 1.33
N THR A 158 -11.13 -21.36 2.60
CA THR A 158 -12.15 -21.56 3.64
C THR A 158 -12.66 -20.25 4.22
N THR A 159 -11.80 -19.22 4.25
CA THR A 159 -12.10 -17.89 4.77
C THR A 159 -11.94 -16.88 3.66
N SER A 160 -12.88 -15.94 3.55
CA SER A 160 -12.77 -14.85 2.58
C SER A 160 -11.75 -13.82 3.06
N PRO A 161 -10.66 -13.57 2.32
CA PRO A 161 -9.69 -12.56 2.71
C PRO A 161 -10.31 -11.17 2.57
N SER A 162 -10.18 -10.34 3.60
CA SER A 162 -10.47 -8.90 3.54
C SER A 162 -9.36 -8.12 2.83
N ARG A 163 -8.14 -8.70 2.82
CA ARG A 163 -6.94 -8.17 2.18
C ARG A 163 -6.18 -9.27 1.47
N VAL A 164 -5.58 -8.94 0.34
CA VAL A 164 -4.75 -9.85 -0.45
C VAL A 164 -3.37 -9.23 -0.61
N VAL A 165 -2.35 -9.97 -0.22
CA VAL A 165 -0.94 -9.62 -0.44
C VAL A 165 -0.49 -10.27 -1.74
N VAL A 166 0.02 -9.46 -2.65
CA VAL A 166 0.66 -9.91 -3.89
C VAL A 166 2.16 -9.88 -3.69
N TYR A 167 2.82 -10.99 -4.01
CA TYR A 167 4.25 -11.16 -3.94
C TYR A 167 4.79 -11.52 -5.32
N LEU A 168 5.79 -10.77 -5.77
CA LEU A 168 6.50 -10.96 -7.02
C LEU A 168 7.98 -11.20 -6.73
N ASP A 169 8.50 -12.32 -7.21
CA ASP A 169 9.94 -12.56 -7.31
C ASP A 169 10.30 -12.66 -8.79
N TYR A 170 10.83 -11.56 -9.32
CA TYR A 170 11.07 -11.43 -10.76
C TYR A 170 12.13 -12.44 -11.24
N GLU A 171 13.22 -12.58 -10.49
CA GLU A 171 14.34 -13.45 -10.88
C GLU A 171 14.00 -14.94 -10.72
N ALA A 172 13.24 -15.30 -9.69
CA ALA A 172 12.76 -16.67 -9.51
C ALA A 172 11.61 -17.04 -10.46
N GLY A 173 10.96 -16.04 -11.08
CA GLY A 173 9.80 -16.26 -11.94
C GLY A 173 8.51 -16.57 -11.17
N ASP A 174 8.44 -16.21 -9.89
CA ASP A 174 7.35 -16.57 -8.98
C ASP A 174 6.38 -15.39 -8.77
N VAL A 175 5.07 -15.67 -8.90
CA VAL A 175 4.00 -14.76 -8.44
C VAL A 175 3.14 -15.52 -7.44
N SER A 176 3.08 -15.01 -6.21
CA SER A 176 2.39 -15.64 -5.09
C SER A 176 1.37 -14.69 -4.46
N PHE A 177 0.30 -15.27 -3.94
CA PHE A 177 -0.81 -14.58 -3.31
C PHE A 177 -1.01 -15.13 -1.91
N TYR A 178 -1.18 -14.22 -0.95
CA TYR A 178 -1.42 -14.55 0.45
C TYR A 178 -2.62 -13.76 0.96
N SER A 179 -3.33 -14.33 1.92
CA SER A 179 -4.37 -13.64 2.66
C SER A 179 -3.72 -12.68 3.65
N GLY A 180 -3.98 -11.38 3.52
CA GLY A 180 -3.56 -10.38 4.49
C GLY A 180 -4.37 -10.44 5.80
N THR A 181 -5.45 -11.25 5.84
CA THR A 181 -6.30 -11.42 7.02
C THR A 181 -5.71 -12.39 8.03
N ASP A 182 -5.19 -13.53 7.56
CA ASP A 182 -4.70 -14.63 8.41
C ASP A 182 -3.29 -15.12 8.02
N GLY A 183 -2.66 -14.52 7.01
CA GLY A 183 -1.35 -14.89 6.50
C GLY A 183 -1.33 -16.19 5.68
N SER A 184 -2.49 -16.80 5.43
CA SER A 184 -2.56 -18.07 4.70
C SER A 184 -2.12 -17.91 3.24
N HIS A 185 -1.51 -18.96 2.70
CA HIS A 185 -1.18 -19.03 1.27
C HIS A 185 -2.44 -19.23 0.46
N ILE A 186 -2.65 -18.38 -0.55
CA ILE A 186 -3.79 -18.48 -1.47
C ILE A 186 -3.39 -19.29 -2.69
N TYR A 187 -2.34 -18.86 -3.39
CA TYR A 187 -1.90 -19.50 -4.62
C TYR A 187 -0.50 -19.02 -5.03
N THR A 188 0.27 -19.88 -5.69
CA THR A 188 1.51 -19.50 -6.38
C THR A 188 1.43 -20.01 -7.80
N PHE A 189 1.67 -19.12 -8.76
CA PHE A 189 1.72 -19.49 -10.17
C PHE A 189 2.95 -20.36 -10.44
N PRO A 190 2.85 -21.31 -11.40
CA PRO A 190 4.02 -22.01 -11.90
C PRO A 190 5.10 -21.03 -12.36
N ARG A 191 6.35 -21.36 -12.06
CA ARG A 191 7.52 -20.54 -12.44
C ARG A 191 7.49 -20.21 -13.92
N ALA A 192 7.65 -18.93 -14.21
CA ALA A 192 7.74 -18.43 -15.57
C ALA A 192 8.95 -17.53 -15.72
N ALA A 193 9.69 -17.70 -16.83
CA ALA A 193 10.70 -16.73 -17.20
C ALA A 193 9.99 -15.43 -17.64
N PHE A 194 10.02 -14.41 -16.79
CA PHE A 194 9.49 -13.11 -17.14
C PHE A 194 10.41 -12.46 -18.19
N SER A 195 9.79 -11.78 -19.15
CA SER A 195 10.49 -10.96 -20.13
C SER A 195 9.81 -9.61 -20.20
N GLY A 196 10.61 -8.55 -20.17
CA GLY A 196 10.13 -7.18 -20.14
C GLY A 196 9.54 -6.76 -18.79
N THR A 197 8.82 -5.65 -18.80
CA THR A 197 8.28 -5.04 -17.58
C THR A 197 6.99 -5.72 -17.13
N LEU A 198 6.88 -5.98 -15.82
CA LEU A 198 5.62 -6.33 -15.16
C LEU A 198 5.03 -5.12 -14.43
N ARG A 199 3.71 -5.02 -14.42
CA ARG A 199 2.95 -3.99 -13.72
C ARG A 199 1.87 -4.61 -12.83
N PRO A 200 1.53 -4.01 -11.68
CA PRO A 200 0.35 -4.39 -10.91
C PRO A 200 -0.91 -4.31 -11.77
N PHE A 201 -1.82 -5.27 -11.58
CA PHE A 201 -3.05 -5.41 -12.33
C PHE A 201 -4.27 -5.46 -11.40
N PHE A 202 -5.27 -4.66 -11.72
CA PHE A 202 -6.53 -4.56 -10.97
C PHE A 202 -7.72 -4.55 -11.92
N ARG A 203 -8.75 -5.35 -11.63
CA ARG A 203 -10.03 -5.32 -12.35
C ARG A 203 -11.20 -5.39 -11.37
N LEU A 204 -12.21 -4.58 -11.64
CA LEU A 204 -13.48 -4.55 -10.93
C LEU A 204 -14.59 -4.93 -11.89
N TYR A 205 -15.61 -5.66 -11.42
CA TYR A 205 -16.76 -5.99 -12.25
C TYR A 205 -18.02 -5.20 -11.88
N TYR A 206 -18.34 -5.00 -10.60
CA TYR A 206 -19.59 -4.35 -10.22
C TYR A 206 -19.41 -2.90 -9.81
N THR A 207 -20.45 -2.09 -10.04
CA THR A 207 -20.55 -0.73 -9.51
C THR A 207 -20.61 -0.75 -7.98
N ASN A 208 -20.11 0.30 -7.34
CA ASN A 208 -20.06 0.44 -5.87
C ASN A 208 -19.10 -0.52 -5.14
N GLN A 209 -18.27 -1.26 -5.88
CA GLN A 209 -17.16 -2.01 -5.31
C GLN A 209 -15.87 -1.20 -5.43
N CYS A 210 -15.00 -1.34 -4.44
CA CYS A 210 -13.73 -0.65 -4.38
C CYS A 210 -12.58 -1.63 -4.13
N LEU A 211 -11.43 -1.33 -4.70
CA LEU A 211 -10.15 -1.90 -4.28
C LEU A 211 -9.29 -0.76 -3.75
N THR A 212 -8.67 -0.97 -2.59
CA THR A 212 -7.76 0.03 -2.00
C THR A 212 -6.39 -0.59 -1.79
N ILE A 213 -5.36 -0.01 -2.39
CA ILE A 213 -3.97 -0.39 -2.16
C ILE A 213 -3.56 0.13 -0.78
N CYS A 214 -3.07 -0.76 0.08
CA CYS A 214 -2.60 -0.37 1.41
C CYS A 214 -1.32 0.49 1.29
N PRO A 215 -1.17 1.54 2.09
CA PRO A 215 0.06 2.32 2.14
C PRO A 215 1.20 1.47 2.75
N VAL A 216 2.41 1.66 2.24
CA VAL A 216 3.60 1.11 2.89
C VAL A 216 3.87 1.92 4.14
N PRO A 217 4.02 1.31 5.33
CA PRO A 217 4.39 2.04 6.54
C PRO A 217 5.71 2.76 6.30
N ALA A 218 5.75 4.07 6.59
CA ALA A 218 7.01 4.80 6.59
C ALA A 218 7.98 4.12 7.58
N PRO A 219 9.27 3.97 7.26
CA PRO A 219 10.25 3.55 8.25
C PRO A 219 10.19 4.57 9.38
N ALA A 220 9.97 4.09 10.61
CA ALA A 220 9.92 4.95 11.79
C ALA A 220 11.21 5.80 11.82
N GLN A 221 11.08 7.12 11.71
CA GLN A 221 12.18 8.00 12.06
C GLN A 221 12.47 7.76 13.53
N GLU A 222 13.67 7.26 13.84
CA GLU A 222 14.19 7.26 15.20
C GLU A 222 14.14 8.71 15.70
N THR A 223 13.25 8.97 16.65
CA THR A 223 13.20 10.25 17.35
C THR A 223 14.54 10.44 18.07
N PRO A 224 15.18 11.62 17.99
CA PRO A 224 16.41 11.87 18.73
C PRO A 224 16.11 11.70 20.22
N VAL A 225 16.72 10.71 20.84
CA VAL A 225 16.63 10.50 22.29
C VAL A 225 17.41 11.64 22.93
N ASN A 226 16.72 12.72 23.32
CA ASN A 226 17.32 13.76 24.15
C ASN A 226 17.74 13.12 25.48
N PRO A 227 19.00 13.27 25.92
CA PRO A 227 19.43 12.71 27.20
C PRO A 227 18.65 13.36 28.35
N PRO A 228 18.29 12.61 29.42
CA PRO A 228 17.52 13.14 30.54
C PRO A 228 18.26 14.29 31.23
N GLY A 229 17.55 15.41 31.37
CA GLY A 229 18.02 16.61 32.05
C GLY A 229 18.43 16.34 33.50
N LEU A 230 19.59 16.92 33.85
CA LEU A 230 20.05 17.11 35.23
C LEU A 230 18.96 17.87 36.01
N GLY A 231 18.55 17.33 37.16
CA GLY A 231 17.51 17.89 38.01
C GLY A 231 17.83 19.30 38.56
N PRO A 232 16.82 20.03 39.06
CA PRO A 232 17.00 21.40 39.53
C PRO A 232 17.60 21.42 40.93
N ALA A 233 18.70 22.17 41.11
CA ALA A 233 19.14 22.62 42.43
C ALA A 233 18.62 24.05 42.65
N SER A 234 17.80 24.21 43.70
CA SER A 234 17.22 25.47 44.14
C SER A 234 18.14 26.25 45.08
N ALA A 235 17.95 27.58 45.08
CA ALA A 235 18.27 28.58 46.12
C ALA A 235 19.78 28.88 46.29
N THR A 236 20.28 30.11 46.48
CA THR A 236 19.76 31.37 47.03
C THR A 236 20.89 32.42 46.89
N GLY A 237 20.58 33.73 46.86
CA GLY A 237 21.55 34.74 47.32
C GLY A 237 21.72 35.98 46.44
N GLU A 238 21.45 37.14 47.04
CA GLU A 238 21.56 38.53 46.56
C GLU A 238 22.96 38.98 46.13
N GLY A 239 23.02 40.09 45.36
CA GLY A 239 24.18 41.00 45.37
C GLY A 239 24.49 41.77 44.08
N ASP A 240 23.85 42.95 43.92
CA ASP A 240 24.40 44.24 43.42
C ASP A 240 25.04 44.42 41.99
N PRO A 241 25.12 45.68 41.48
CA PRO A 241 24.98 45.99 40.05
C PRO A 241 26.30 46.26 39.28
N LEU A 242 26.13 46.35 37.94
CA LEU A 242 27.09 46.62 36.84
C LEU A 242 28.21 47.64 37.13
N PRO A 243 29.37 47.54 36.43
CA PRO A 243 29.57 48.42 35.27
C PRO A 243 30.28 47.77 34.05
N GLY A 244 30.14 48.43 32.90
CA GLY A 244 30.39 47.90 31.57
C GLY A 244 31.84 47.73 31.11
N ALA A 245 31.97 47.25 29.87
CA ALA A 245 33.13 47.45 29.02
C ALA A 245 32.74 47.24 27.55
N ASP A 246 33.19 48.19 26.74
CA ASP A 246 33.00 48.35 25.30
C ASP A 246 33.56 47.22 24.42
N ALA A 247 32.77 46.87 23.39
CA ALA A 247 33.14 46.60 21.98
C ALA A 247 34.16 45.47 21.62
N PRO A 248 34.29 45.02 20.34
CA PRO A 248 33.55 45.38 19.12
C PRO A 248 32.97 44.19 18.33
N LEU A 249 32.01 44.50 17.47
CA LEU A 249 31.42 43.61 16.45
C LEU A 249 32.44 43.30 15.33
N LEU A 250 32.59 42.00 15.00
CA LEU A 250 33.39 41.52 13.87
C LEU A 250 32.75 41.91 12.52
N PRO A 251 33.55 42.26 11.49
CA PRO A 251 33.05 42.69 10.19
C PRO A 251 32.57 41.50 9.32
N GLN A 252 31.46 41.70 8.62
CA GLN A 252 30.91 40.78 7.61
C GLN A 252 31.77 40.77 6.33
N PRO A 253 31.92 39.62 5.63
CA PRO A 253 32.74 39.52 4.43
C PRO A 253 32.07 40.16 3.20
N LYS A 254 32.89 40.84 2.38
CA LYS A 254 32.49 41.47 1.11
C LYS A 254 32.15 40.43 0.03
N PRO A 255 31.17 40.70 -0.87
CA PRO A 255 30.94 39.89 -2.07
C PRO A 255 32.06 40.09 -3.10
N GLY A 256 32.52 39.00 -3.71
CA GLY A 256 33.53 39.00 -4.79
C GLY A 256 32.97 39.48 -6.14
N PRO A 257 33.84 39.90 -7.08
CA PRO A 257 33.43 40.53 -8.33
C PRO A 257 32.86 39.53 -9.35
N GLY A 258 31.80 39.97 -10.04
CA GLY A 258 31.08 39.21 -11.07
C GLY A 258 31.89 38.95 -12.34
N VAL A 259 31.64 37.81 -12.95
CA VAL A 259 32.22 37.34 -14.21
C VAL A 259 31.47 37.98 -15.39
N PRO A 260 32.16 38.58 -16.39
CA PRO A 260 31.51 39.06 -17.61
C PRO A 260 31.27 37.92 -18.62
N PRO A 261 30.28 38.04 -19.52
CA PRO A 261 29.97 37.01 -20.51
C PRO A 261 30.99 36.98 -21.66
N ALA A 262 31.25 35.77 -22.15
CA ALA A 262 32.14 35.47 -23.28
C ALA A 262 31.45 35.76 -24.64
N PRO A 263 32.23 36.01 -25.72
CA PRO A 263 31.72 36.45 -27.02
C PRO A 263 30.90 35.41 -27.79
#